data_AF-A0A2M9NUQ6-F1
#
_entry.id   AF-A0A2M9NUQ6-F1
#
_cell.length_a   1.000
_cell.length_b   1.000
_cell.length_c   1.000
_cell.angle_alpha   90.00
_cell.angle_beta   90.00
_cell.angle_gamma   90.00
#
_symmetry.space_group_name_H-M   'P 1'
#
loop_
_entity.id
_entity.type
_entity.pdbx_description
1 polymer ?
#
loop_
_entity_poly.entity_id
_entity_poly.type
_entity_poly.pdbx_seq_one_letter_code
_entity_poly.pdbx_strand_id
1 'polypeptide(L)'
;MSKETFINEIAPYALRIHEEFKILPSVMIAQACLESGYGTSTLANQAKNIFGTKGDYKGESIIMQTIEYVNGAPVQVRNKFRKYPTWEESLRDLANLYAFGTSWNRNLYTAVIGEKDFKKALKAIYDAGYATDPKYIEKLVNLIETSDLTKFDSMVGEVYHIVIKGDTVSALAKAYGSTQVQIQQWNGLADLNLIKVNQRLRVK
;
A
#
# COMPACT_ATOMS: atom_id res chain seq x y z
N MET A 1 11.42 -7.98 -12.69
CA MET A 1 10.97 -6.72 -12.05
C MET A 1 11.96 -6.37 -10.95
N SER A 2 12.40 -5.12 -10.83
CA SER A 2 13.28 -4.70 -9.72
C SER A 2 12.46 -4.37 -8.47
N LYS A 3 13.13 -4.24 -7.31
CA LYS A 3 12.48 -3.83 -6.05
C LYS A 3 11.77 -2.49 -6.20
N GLU A 4 12.46 -1.51 -6.78
CA GLU A 4 11.96 -0.15 -6.99
C GLU A 4 10.80 -0.12 -7.99
N THR A 5 10.88 -0.88 -9.09
CA THR A 5 9.77 -0.99 -10.05
C THR A 5 8.51 -1.51 -9.38
N PHE A 6 8.63 -2.55 -8.54
CA PHE A 6 7.46 -3.09 -7.84
C PHE A 6 6.85 -2.08 -6.87
N ILE A 7 7.68 -1.41 -6.05
CA ILE A 7 7.24 -0.36 -5.12
C ILE A 7 6.50 0.75 -5.87
N ASN A 8 7.08 1.25 -6.96
CA ASN A 8 6.49 2.34 -7.75
C ASN A 8 5.19 1.92 -8.43
N GLU A 9 5.06 0.66 -8.84
CA GLU A 9 3.83 0.13 -9.44
C GLU A 9 2.67 0.10 -8.43
N ILE A 10 2.92 -0.32 -7.19
CA ILE A 10 1.85 -0.48 -6.18
C ILE A 10 1.62 0.77 -5.32
N ALA A 11 2.55 1.72 -5.29
CA ALA A 11 2.43 2.93 -4.46
C ALA A 11 1.16 3.75 -4.76
N PRO A 12 0.77 4.00 -6.03
CA PRO A 12 -0.49 4.69 -6.33
C PRO A 12 -1.73 3.96 -5.80
N TYR A 13 -1.69 2.62 -5.71
CA TYR A 13 -2.77 1.82 -5.14
C TYR A 13 -2.83 1.98 -3.63
N ALA A 14 -1.69 1.87 -2.95
CA ALA A 14 -1.58 2.05 -1.51
C ALA A 14 -2.05 3.44 -1.06
N LEU A 15 -1.73 4.49 -1.82
CA LEU A 15 -2.21 5.86 -1.58
C LEU A 15 -3.74 5.98 -1.69
N ARG A 16 -4.35 5.40 -2.74
CA ARG A 16 -5.82 5.39 -2.89
C ARG A 16 -6.50 4.61 -1.77
N ILE A 17 -5.95 3.44 -1.45
CA ILE A 17 -6.50 2.58 -0.39
C ILE A 17 -6.39 3.25 0.98
N HIS A 18 -5.32 4.02 1.24
CA HIS A 18 -5.22 4.84 2.44
C HIS A 18 -6.40 5.82 2.56
N GLU A 19 -6.80 6.48 1.48
CA GLU A 19 -7.92 7.44 1.55
C GLU A 19 -9.22 6.81 2.02
N GLU A 20 -9.45 5.55 1.66
CA GLU A 20 -10.66 4.79 2.00
C GLU A 20 -10.56 4.09 3.37
N PHE A 21 -9.42 3.46 3.66
CA PHE A 21 -9.26 2.55 4.80
C PHE A 21 -8.36 3.10 5.91
N LYS A 22 -7.69 4.24 5.70
CA LYS A 22 -6.78 4.87 6.67
C LYS A 22 -5.66 3.94 7.16
N ILE A 23 -5.19 3.05 6.30
CA ILE A 23 -4.02 2.20 6.53
C ILE A 23 -2.79 2.89 5.95
N LEU A 24 -1.68 2.94 6.67
CA LEU A 24 -0.45 3.59 6.20
C LEU A 24 0.07 2.95 4.89
N PRO A 25 0.27 3.74 3.81
CA PRO A 25 0.87 3.24 2.57
C PRO A 25 2.21 2.51 2.79
N SER A 26 3.07 3.00 3.68
CA SER A 26 4.36 2.39 3.98
C SER A 26 4.22 0.96 4.49
N VAL A 27 3.27 0.71 5.40
CA VAL A 27 2.97 -0.60 5.96
C VAL A 27 2.46 -1.54 4.86
N MET A 28 1.50 -1.07 4.06
CA MET A 28 0.91 -1.86 2.99
C MET A 28 1.94 -2.26 1.92
N ILE A 29 2.77 -1.31 1.48
CA ILE A 29 3.84 -1.54 0.51
C ILE A 29 4.89 -2.49 1.09
N ALA A 30 5.30 -2.31 2.35
CA ALA A 30 6.29 -3.17 2.99
C ALA A 30 5.82 -4.61 3.10
N GLN A 31 4.58 -4.83 3.54
CA GLN A 31 3.98 -6.17 3.55
C GLN A 31 3.93 -6.73 2.14
N ALA A 32 3.47 -5.96 1.15
CA ALA A 32 3.43 -6.44 -0.23
C ALA A 32 4.81 -6.87 -0.75
N CYS A 33 5.86 -6.09 -0.47
CA CYS A 33 7.24 -6.43 -0.82
C CYS A 33 7.71 -7.72 -0.14
N LEU A 34 7.48 -7.86 1.17
CA LEU A 34 7.90 -9.04 1.94
C LEU A 34 7.17 -10.31 1.51
N GLU A 35 5.85 -10.25 1.40
CA GLU A 35 4.97 -11.43 1.19
C GLU A 35 5.07 -11.97 -0.23
N SER A 36 5.33 -11.10 -1.21
CA SER A 36 5.41 -11.49 -2.63
C SER A 36 6.83 -11.59 -3.18
N GLY A 37 7.85 -11.28 -2.37
CA GLY A 37 9.22 -11.15 -2.87
C GLY A 37 9.32 -10.08 -3.95
N TYR A 38 8.78 -8.88 -3.69
CA TYR A 38 8.69 -7.77 -4.66
C TYR A 38 7.95 -8.16 -5.96
N GLY A 39 6.81 -8.86 -5.81
CA GLY A 39 5.95 -9.29 -6.91
C GLY A 39 6.49 -10.43 -7.76
N THR A 40 7.64 -11.01 -7.39
CA THR A 40 8.31 -12.04 -8.19
C THR A 40 7.85 -13.47 -7.85
N SER A 41 7.13 -13.67 -6.74
CA SER A 41 6.58 -14.99 -6.41
C SER A 41 5.63 -15.46 -7.52
N THR A 42 5.65 -16.77 -7.80
CA THR A 42 4.79 -17.37 -8.84
C THR A 42 3.31 -17.03 -8.62
N LEU A 43 2.85 -17.05 -7.37
CA LEU A 43 1.46 -16.73 -7.01
C LEU A 43 1.13 -15.25 -7.25
N ALA A 44 2.01 -14.32 -6.86
CA ALA A 44 1.80 -12.89 -7.11
C ALA A 44 1.86 -12.56 -8.61
N ASN A 45 2.68 -13.26 -9.38
CA ASN A 45 2.82 -13.05 -10.81
C ASN A 45 1.61 -13.60 -11.61
N GLN A 46 1.24 -14.86 -11.36
CA GLN A 46 0.21 -15.57 -12.15
C GLN A 46 -1.21 -15.28 -11.71
N ALA A 47 -1.43 -14.96 -10.43
CA ALA A 47 -2.77 -14.77 -9.87
C ALA A 47 -2.99 -13.40 -9.24
N LYS A 48 -2.00 -12.50 -9.36
CA LYS A 48 -2.00 -11.17 -8.74
C LYS A 48 -2.20 -11.22 -7.22
N ASN A 49 -1.93 -12.36 -6.58
CA ASN A 49 -2.15 -12.59 -5.16
C ASN A 49 -0.84 -12.37 -4.39
N ILE A 50 -0.72 -11.18 -3.81
CA ILE A 50 0.49 -10.71 -3.13
C ILE A 50 0.66 -11.40 -1.77
N PHE A 51 -0.45 -11.67 -1.07
CA PHE A 51 -0.47 -12.05 0.35
C PHE A 51 -0.69 -13.54 0.59
N GLY A 52 -0.70 -14.37 -0.46
CA GLY A 52 -0.95 -15.79 -0.31
C GLY A 52 -2.38 -16.11 0.16
N THR A 53 -3.36 -15.25 -0.10
CA THR A 53 -4.72 -15.43 0.42
C THR A 53 -5.35 -16.68 -0.18
N LYS A 54 -5.74 -17.64 0.67
CA LYS A 54 -6.41 -18.88 0.28
C LYS A 54 -7.90 -18.63 -0.08
N GLY A 55 -8.48 -19.51 -0.89
CA GLY A 55 -9.89 -19.48 -1.29
C GLY A 55 -10.13 -18.98 -2.72
N ASP A 56 -11.25 -18.30 -2.95
CA ASP A 56 -11.57 -17.63 -4.21
C ASP A 56 -11.84 -16.13 -4.00
N TYR A 57 -11.64 -15.35 -5.06
CA TYR A 57 -12.02 -13.95 -5.13
C TYR A 57 -13.07 -13.80 -6.22
N LYS A 58 -14.33 -13.58 -5.82
CA LYS A 58 -15.48 -13.47 -6.73
C LYS A 58 -15.59 -14.68 -7.69
N GLY A 59 -15.36 -15.89 -7.17
CA GLY A 59 -15.35 -17.13 -7.94
C GLY A 59 -14.01 -17.48 -8.60
N GLU A 60 -13.09 -16.52 -8.73
CA GLU A 60 -11.79 -16.74 -9.37
C GLU A 60 -10.73 -17.29 -8.40
N SER A 61 -10.01 -18.32 -8.85
CA SER A 61 -8.94 -18.94 -8.05
C SER A 61 -7.89 -19.62 -8.92
N ILE A 62 -6.77 -19.95 -8.30
CA ILE A 62 -5.73 -20.81 -8.88
C ILE A 62 -5.39 -21.94 -7.89
N ILE A 63 -5.17 -23.14 -8.41
CA ILE A 63 -4.66 -24.26 -7.60
C ILE A 63 -3.15 -24.33 -7.80
N MET A 64 -2.41 -24.25 -6.72
CA MET A 64 -0.95 -24.34 -6.72
C MET A 64 -0.46 -25.39 -5.75
N GLN A 65 0.67 -26.00 -6.09
CA GLN A 65 1.39 -26.88 -5.18
C GLN A 65 2.21 -26.02 -4.21
N THR A 66 2.08 -26.31 -2.92
CA THR A 66 2.79 -25.59 -1.84
C THR A 66 3.42 -26.59 -0.87
N ILE A 67 4.38 -26.12 -0.09
CA ILE A 67 4.95 -26.88 1.02
C ILE A 67 4.25 -26.40 2.29
N GLU A 68 3.59 -27.33 2.99
CA GLU A 68 3.08 -27.11 4.35
C GLU A 68 3.97 -27.89 5.33
N TYR A 69 4.10 -27.40 6.56
CA TYR A 69 4.81 -28.13 7.61
C TYR A 69 3.80 -28.84 8.51
N VAL A 70 3.76 -30.17 8.45
CA VAL A 70 2.91 -31.02 9.29
C VAL A 70 3.81 -31.76 10.26
N ASN A 71 3.62 -31.57 11.56
CA ASN A 71 4.48 -32.12 12.62
C ASN A 71 5.98 -31.79 12.41
N GLY A 72 6.29 -30.61 11.88
CA GLY A 72 7.65 -30.16 11.60
C GLY A 72 8.28 -30.71 10.31
N ALA A 73 7.58 -31.58 9.56
CA ALA A 73 8.05 -32.12 8.28
C ALA A 73 7.40 -31.39 7.08
N PRO A 74 8.17 -31.05 6.03
CA PRO A 74 7.61 -30.44 4.82
C PRO A 74 6.81 -31.46 4.00
N VAL A 75 5.56 -31.13 3.68
CA VAL A 75 4.65 -31.95 2.88
C VAL A 75 4.17 -31.11 1.69
N GLN A 76 4.22 -31.70 0.49
CA GLN A 76 3.65 -31.07 -0.70
C GLN A 76 2.13 -31.25 -0.69
N VAL A 77 1.41 -30.13 -0.77
CA VAL A 77 -0.06 -30.13 -0.83
C VAL A 77 -0.53 -29.25 -1.99
N ARG A 78 -1.73 -29.52 -2.49
CA ARG A 78 -2.41 -28.61 -3.43
C ARG A 78 -3.32 -27.69 -2.64
N ASN A 79 -3.05 -26.39 -2.71
CA ASN A 79 -3.87 -25.36 -2.08
C ASN A 79 -4.59 -24.53 -3.15
N LYS A 80 -5.80 -24.07 -2.81
CA LYS A 80 -6.59 -23.14 -3.62
C LYS A 80 -6.34 -21.72 -3.12
N PHE A 81 -5.87 -20.85 -4.01
CA PHE A 81 -5.59 -19.45 -3.71
C PHE A 81 -6.50 -18.53 -4.50
N ARG A 82 -6.82 -17.38 -3.90
CA ARG A 82 -7.57 -16.32 -4.58
C ARG A 82 -6.79 -15.86 -5.82
N LYS A 83 -7.52 -15.59 -6.90
CA LYS A 83 -6.98 -15.00 -8.12
C LYS A 83 -7.62 -13.63 -8.33
N TYR A 84 -6.79 -12.60 -8.38
CA TYR A 84 -7.25 -11.22 -8.50
C TYR A 84 -7.06 -10.70 -9.93
N PRO A 85 -7.89 -9.74 -10.37
CA PRO A 85 -7.69 -9.04 -11.64
C PRO A 85 -6.37 -8.24 -11.68
N THR A 86 -6.07 -7.50 -10.62
CA THR A 86 -4.86 -6.68 -10.50
C THR A 86 -4.27 -6.77 -9.09
N TRP A 87 -3.09 -6.20 -8.91
CA TRP A 87 -2.49 -6.05 -7.58
C TRP A 87 -3.27 -5.08 -6.68
N GLU A 88 -4.02 -4.13 -7.24
CA GLU A 88 -4.89 -3.26 -6.44
C GLU A 88 -5.97 -4.07 -5.72
N GLU A 89 -6.61 -5.06 -6.34
CA GLU A 89 -7.60 -5.89 -5.65
C GLU A 89 -6.97 -6.76 -4.56
N SER A 90 -5.74 -7.25 -4.74
CA SER A 90 -5.05 -7.98 -3.68
C SER A 90 -4.73 -7.07 -2.49
N LEU A 91 -4.34 -5.82 -2.72
CA LEU A 91 -4.08 -4.83 -1.67
C LEU A 91 -5.38 -4.42 -0.96
N ARG A 92 -6.47 -4.24 -1.72
CA ARG A 92 -7.81 -3.96 -1.17
C ARG A 92 -8.33 -5.12 -0.34
N ASP A 93 -8.05 -6.36 -0.71
CA ASP A 93 -8.45 -7.52 0.08
C ASP A 93 -7.75 -7.56 1.45
N LEU A 94 -6.45 -7.23 1.49
CA LEU A 94 -5.74 -6.99 2.76
C LEU A 94 -6.36 -5.83 3.56
N ALA A 95 -6.67 -4.71 2.89
CA ALA A 95 -7.30 -3.57 3.56
C ALA A 95 -8.67 -3.90 4.17
N ASN A 96 -9.46 -4.72 3.47
CA ASN A 96 -10.73 -5.23 3.98
C ASN A 96 -10.54 -6.12 5.21
N LEU A 97 -9.52 -6.99 5.22
CA LEU A 97 -9.17 -7.77 6.41
C LEU A 97 -8.88 -6.85 7.60
N TYR A 98 -8.13 -5.77 7.39
CA TYR A 98 -7.80 -4.85 8.48
C TYR A 98 -9.01 -4.04 8.98
N ALA A 99 -9.86 -3.56 8.07
CA ALA A 99 -11.00 -2.75 8.45
C ALA A 99 -12.19 -3.54 9.00
N PHE A 100 -12.36 -4.79 8.56
CA PHE A 100 -13.55 -5.59 8.88
C PHE A 100 -13.25 -6.89 9.62
N GLY A 101 -11.98 -7.16 9.92
CA GLY A 101 -11.54 -8.35 10.61
C GLY A 101 -11.90 -9.64 9.86
N THR A 102 -12.05 -10.73 10.63
CA THR A 102 -12.43 -12.04 10.12
C THR A 102 -13.90 -12.33 10.41
N SER A 103 -14.42 -13.46 9.93
CA SER A 103 -15.80 -13.88 10.23
C SER A 103 -16.03 -14.12 11.72
N TRP A 104 -15.00 -14.53 12.47
CA TRP A 104 -15.10 -14.81 13.91
C TRP A 104 -14.69 -13.63 14.79
N ASN A 105 -13.92 -12.67 14.27
CA ASN A 105 -13.55 -11.46 15.00
C ASN A 105 -13.48 -10.25 14.06
N ARG A 106 -14.55 -9.46 14.05
CA ARG A 106 -14.69 -8.27 13.20
C ARG A 106 -13.79 -7.10 13.61
N ASN A 107 -13.28 -7.13 14.84
CA ASN A 107 -12.44 -6.07 15.39
C ASN A 107 -10.96 -6.46 15.45
N LEU A 108 -10.58 -7.60 14.86
CA LEU A 108 -9.26 -8.21 15.06
C LEU A 108 -8.09 -7.26 14.74
N TYR A 109 -8.25 -6.42 13.72
CA TYR A 109 -7.21 -5.55 13.19
C TYR A 109 -7.56 -4.05 13.28
N THR A 110 -8.62 -3.66 13.98
CA THR A 110 -9.11 -2.27 13.94
C THR A 110 -8.10 -1.26 14.50
N ALA A 111 -7.16 -1.69 15.34
CA ALA A 111 -6.07 -0.85 15.84
C ALA A 111 -5.09 -0.37 14.74
N VAL A 112 -5.11 -1.00 13.56
CA VAL A 112 -4.31 -0.59 12.40
C VAL A 112 -4.92 0.63 11.70
N ILE A 113 -6.25 0.78 11.80
CA ILE A 113 -7.02 1.78 11.07
C ILE A 113 -6.81 3.16 11.71
N GLY A 114 -6.23 4.10 10.96
CA GLY A 114 -5.96 5.47 11.40
C GLY A 114 -4.70 5.64 12.25
N GLU A 115 -3.94 4.56 12.50
CA GLU A 115 -2.63 4.66 13.15
C GLU A 115 -1.66 5.44 12.24
N LYS A 116 -0.87 6.32 12.85
CA LYS A 116 0.06 7.25 12.16
C LYS A 116 1.52 6.84 12.34
N ASP A 117 1.80 5.95 13.27
CA ASP A 117 3.12 5.37 13.52
C ASP A 117 3.18 3.96 12.93
N PHE A 118 4.00 3.79 11.89
CA PHE A 118 4.13 2.51 11.21
C PHE A 118 4.62 1.38 12.14
N LYS A 119 5.44 1.69 13.16
CA LYS A 119 5.93 0.69 14.12
C LYS A 119 4.79 0.20 15.01
N LYS A 120 3.90 1.10 15.43
CA LYS A 120 2.67 0.73 16.16
C LYS A 120 1.69 -0.03 15.30
N ALA A 121 1.50 0.37 14.05
CA ALA A 121 0.65 -0.35 13.10
C ALA A 121 1.15 -1.79 12.89
N LEU A 122 2.46 -1.98 12.66
CA LEU A 122 3.08 -3.30 12.52
C LEU A 122 2.96 -4.14 13.80
N LYS A 123 3.13 -3.53 14.97
CA LYS A 123 2.90 -4.18 16.27
C LYS A 123 1.45 -4.65 16.38
N ALA A 124 0.47 -3.81 16.04
CA ALA A 124 -0.95 -4.17 16.08
C ALA A 124 -1.29 -5.32 15.12
N ILE A 125 -0.73 -5.31 13.90
CA ILE A 125 -0.86 -6.41 12.93
C ILE A 125 -0.31 -7.72 13.50
N TYR A 126 0.87 -7.67 14.11
CA TYR A 126 1.52 -8.84 14.70
C TYR A 126 0.77 -9.38 15.92
N ASP A 127 0.40 -8.50 16.86
CA ASP A 127 -0.34 -8.84 18.08
C ASP A 127 -1.73 -9.44 17.76
N ALA A 128 -2.33 -9.06 16.62
CA ALA A 128 -3.57 -9.64 16.09
C ALA A 128 -3.38 -11.01 15.42
N GLY A 129 -2.15 -11.50 15.30
CA GLY A 129 -1.84 -12.85 14.82
C GLY A 129 -1.66 -12.98 13.31
N TYR A 130 -1.35 -11.89 12.60
CA TYR A 130 -1.14 -11.94 11.14
C TYR A 130 0.04 -12.83 10.72
N ALA A 131 1.12 -12.80 11.50
CA ALA A 131 2.33 -13.58 11.24
C ALA A 131 2.84 -14.24 12.52
N THR A 132 3.46 -15.41 12.37
CA THR A 132 4.06 -16.17 13.49
C THR A 132 5.57 -16.02 13.58
N ASP A 133 6.22 -15.49 12.54
CA ASP A 133 7.66 -15.23 12.53
C ASP A 133 8.02 -14.16 13.57
N PRO A 134 8.86 -14.45 14.58
CA PRO A 134 9.25 -13.47 15.60
C PRO A 134 10.01 -12.28 15.02
N LYS A 135 10.59 -12.39 13.82
CA LYS A 135 11.30 -11.31 13.13
C LYS A 135 10.42 -10.52 12.16
N TYR A 136 9.11 -10.78 12.11
CA TYR A 136 8.21 -10.13 11.16
C TYR A 136 8.24 -8.61 11.24
N ILE A 137 8.10 -8.06 12.45
CA ILE A 137 8.15 -6.61 12.68
C ILE A 137 9.53 -6.05 12.30
N GLU A 138 10.62 -6.69 12.74
CA GLU A 138 11.99 -6.25 12.45
C GLU A 138 12.23 -6.15 10.93
N LYS A 139 11.83 -7.18 10.18
CA LYS A 139 11.95 -7.23 8.71
C LYS A 139 11.19 -6.08 8.05
N LEU A 140 9.96 -5.82 8.47
CA LEU A 140 9.13 -4.77 7.89
C LEU A 140 9.60 -3.37 8.27
N VAL A 141 10.03 -3.16 9.51
CA VAL A 141 10.63 -1.89 9.95
C VAL A 141 11.89 -1.59 9.13
N ASN A 142 12.79 -2.56 9.00
CA ASN A 142 14.00 -2.40 8.21
C ASN A 142 13.67 -2.10 6.73
N LEU A 143 12.70 -2.81 6.15
CA LEU A 143 12.26 -2.56 4.76
C LEU A 143 11.71 -1.14 4.59
N ILE A 144 10.84 -0.68 5.49
CA ILE A 144 10.27 0.68 5.47
C ILE A 144 11.37 1.74 5.55
N GLU A 145 12.33 1.56 6.47
CA GLU A 145 13.40 2.53 6.71
C GLU A 145 14.39 2.54 5.54
N THR A 146 14.86 1.39 5.07
CA THR A 146 15.88 1.28 4.00
C THR A 146 15.36 1.62 2.61
N SER A 147 14.06 1.44 2.37
CA SER A 147 13.42 1.80 1.09
C SER A 147 12.74 3.18 1.13
N ASP A 148 12.88 3.90 2.24
CA ASP A 148 12.24 5.20 2.50
C ASP A 148 10.75 5.18 2.16
N LEU A 149 9.99 4.23 2.72
CA LEU A 149 8.57 4.08 2.40
C LEU A 149 7.69 5.09 3.13
N THR A 150 8.18 5.72 4.20
CA THR A 150 7.45 6.76 4.94
C THR A 150 7.18 8.01 4.09
N LYS A 151 7.92 8.21 3.00
CA LYS A 151 7.60 9.23 1.99
C LYS A 151 6.19 9.07 1.43
N PHE A 152 5.68 7.83 1.30
CA PHE A 152 4.32 7.59 0.82
C PHE A 152 3.26 7.91 1.87
N ASP A 153 3.56 7.72 3.16
CA ASP A 153 2.66 8.17 4.24
C ASP A 153 2.56 9.70 4.26
N SER A 154 3.67 10.38 3.96
CA SER A 154 3.72 11.84 3.85
C SER A 154 3.03 12.36 2.59
N MET A 155 2.95 11.54 1.54
CA MET A 155 2.23 11.84 0.29
C MET A 155 0.71 11.73 0.42
N VAL A 156 0.20 11.17 1.52
CA VAL A 156 -1.24 11.11 1.80
C VAL A 156 -1.81 12.52 1.86
N GLY A 157 -2.93 12.73 1.17
CA GLY A 157 -3.55 14.05 1.05
C GLY A 157 -2.85 15.01 0.09
N GLU A 158 -1.71 14.62 -0.50
CA GLU A 158 -1.07 15.42 -1.54
C GLU A 158 -1.88 15.35 -2.84
N VAL A 159 -2.36 16.50 -3.31
CA VAL A 159 -3.04 16.58 -4.60
C VAL A 159 -2.12 17.27 -5.57
N TYR A 160 -2.01 16.74 -6.79
CA TYR A 160 -1.19 17.33 -7.84
C TYR A 160 -2.05 17.76 -9.02
N HIS A 161 -1.71 18.90 -9.60
CA HIS A 161 -2.33 19.46 -10.79
C HIS A 161 -1.29 19.58 -11.90
N ILE A 162 -1.64 19.19 -13.13
CA ILE A 162 -0.83 19.45 -14.31
C ILE A 162 -1.28 20.78 -14.89
N VAL A 163 -0.40 21.78 -14.83
CA VAL A 163 -0.69 23.14 -15.28
C VAL A 163 -1.10 23.15 -16.75
N ILE A 164 -2.25 23.74 -17.03
CA ILE A 164 -2.77 23.99 -18.37
C ILE A 164 -2.73 25.49 -18.69
N LYS A 165 -2.94 25.82 -19.96
CA LYS A 165 -2.96 27.22 -20.40
C LYS A 165 -4.10 27.97 -19.70
N GLY A 166 -3.75 29.04 -18.99
CA GLY A 166 -4.71 29.89 -18.27
C GLY A 166 -4.74 29.68 -16.76
N ASP A 167 -4.03 28.66 -16.24
CA ASP A 167 -3.89 28.50 -14.80
C ASP A 167 -3.07 29.62 -14.18
N THR A 168 -3.44 29.94 -12.95
CA THR A 168 -2.66 30.78 -12.05
C THR A 168 -2.57 30.08 -10.70
N VAL A 169 -1.50 30.32 -9.93
CA VAL A 169 -1.36 29.75 -8.58
C VAL A 169 -2.53 30.17 -7.69
N SER A 170 -3.07 31.39 -7.86
CA SER A 170 -4.24 31.88 -7.11
C SER A 170 -5.52 31.12 -7.44
N ALA A 171 -5.79 30.81 -8.71
CA ALA A 171 -6.95 30.03 -9.12
C ALA A 171 -6.84 28.58 -8.64
N LEU A 172 -5.66 27.97 -8.75
CA LEU A 172 -5.39 26.62 -8.27
C LEU A 172 -5.53 26.53 -6.74
N ALA A 173 -4.97 27.49 -5.99
CA ALA A 173 -5.13 27.55 -4.54
C ALA A 173 -6.62 27.53 -4.13
N LYS A 174 -7.43 28.39 -4.76
CA LYS A 174 -8.88 28.42 -4.52
C LYS A 174 -9.58 27.11 -4.90
N ALA A 175 -9.23 26.53 -6.05
CA ALA A 175 -9.87 25.31 -6.56
C ALA A 175 -9.61 24.08 -5.67
N TYR A 176 -8.39 23.96 -5.13
CA TYR A 176 -7.97 22.80 -4.33
C TYR A 176 -8.07 23.01 -2.82
N GLY A 177 -8.50 24.19 -2.38
CA GLY A 177 -8.65 24.53 -0.95
C GLY A 177 -7.31 24.70 -0.24
N SER A 178 -6.31 25.22 -0.94
CA SER A 178 -4.99 25.59 -0.41
C SER A 178 -4.75 27.10 -0.56
N THR A 179 -3.58 27.57 -0.12
CA THR A 179 -3.16 28.96 -0.27
C THR A 179 -2.03 29.08 -1.30
N GLN A 180 -1.87 30.27 -1.89
CA GLN A 180 -0.76 30.53 -2.80
C GLN A 180 0.60 30.30 -2.13
N VAL A 181 0.72 30.65 -0.84
CA VAL A 181 1.93 30.44 -0.03
C VAL A 181 2.23 28.95 0.14
N GLN A 182 1.21 28.13 0.42
CA GLN A 182 1.39 26.68 0.50
C GLN A 182 1.84 26.09 -0.85
N ILE A 183 1.17 26.43 -1.95
CA ILE A 183 1.58 25.98 -3.29
C ILE A 183 3.00 26.45 -3.61
N GLN A 184 3.36 27.67 -3.23
CA GLN A 184 4.73 28.17 -3.40
C GLN A 184 5.75 27.30 -2.68
N GLN A 185 5.52 27.06 -1.38
CA GLN A 185 6.43 26.32 -0.51
C GLN A 185 6.56 24.86 -0.93
N TRP A 186 5.45 24.19 -1.24
CA TRP A 186 5.44 22.78 -1.65
C TRP A 186 6.17 22.54 -2.97
N ASN A 187 6.22 23.53 -3.86
CA ASN A 187 6.78 23.39 -5.20
C ASN A 187 8.09 24.18 -5.38
N GLY A 188 8.59 24.85 -4.33
CA GLY A 188 9.79 25.68 -4.41
C GLY A 188 9.70 26.79 -5.46
N LEU A 189 8.51 27.39 -5.67
CA LEU A 189 8.32 28.41 -6.69
C LEU A 189 8.99 29.72 -6.27
N ALA A 190 10.02 30.14 -7.01
CA ALA A 190 10.65 31.44 -6.81
C ALA A 190 9.72 32.62 -7.16
N ASP A 191 8.84 32.42 -8.15
CA ASP A 191 7.82 33.37 -8.57
C ASP A 191 6.51 32.62 -8.88
N LEU A 192 5.42 33.07 -8.29
CA LEU A 192 4.08 32.50 -8.47
C LEU A 192 3.50 32.72 -9.88
N ASN A 193 4.07 33.66 -10.64
CA ASN A 193 3.65 33.95 -12.02
C ASN A 193 4.38 33.10 -13.07
N LEU A 194 5.38 32.31 -12.68
CA LEU A 194 6.24 31.56 -13.62
C LEU A 194 5.89 30.06 -13.72
N ILE A 195 4.67 29.68 -13.37
CA ILE A 195 4.21 28.31 -13.61
C ILE A 195 4.08 28.02 -15.12
N LYS A 196 4.50 26.84 -15.55
CA LYS A 196 4.58 26.47 -16.98
C LYS A 196 3.56 25.42 -17.35
N VAL A 197 2.98 25.50 -18.55
CA VAL A 197 2.13 24.43 -19.09
C VAL A 197 2.87 23.09 -19.02
N ASN A 198 2.16 22.03 -18.61
CA ASN A 198 2.65 20.68 -18.29
C ASN A 198 3.53 20.56 -17.03
N GLN A 199 3.73 21.64 -16.27
CA GLN A 199 4.35 21.53 -14.95
C GLN A 199 3.40 20.81 -13.99
N ARG A 200 3.92 19.81 -13.28
CA ARG A 200 3.20 19.16 -12.18
C ARG A 200 3.40 19.97 -10.91
N LEU A 201 2.31 20.51 -10.35
CA LEU A 201 2.31 21.27 -9.11
C LEU A 201 1.57 20.50 -8.01
N ARG A 202 2.16 20.42 -6.82
CA ARG A 202 1.45 20.07 -5.60
C ARG A 202 0.49 21.21 -5.22
N VAL A 203 -0.79 20.92 -5.17
CA VAL A 203 -1.88 21.87 -4.90
C VAL A 203 -2.61 21.57 -3.59
N LYS A 204 -2.32 20.46 -2.92
CA LYS A 204 -2.73 20.11 -1.56
C LYS A 204 -1.67 19.23 -0.90
#